data_AF-A0A813FNF7-F1
#
_entry.id   AF-A0A813FNF7-F1
#
_cell.length_a   1.000
_cell.length_b   1.000
_cell.length_c   1.000
_cell.angle_alpha   90.00
_cell.angle_beta   90.00
_cell.angle_gamma   90.00
#
_symmetry.space_group_name_H-M   'P 1'
#
loop_
_entity.id
_entity.type
_entity.pdbx_description
1 polymer ?
#
loop_
_entity_poly.entity_id
_entity_poly.type
_entity_poly.pdbx_seq_one_letter_code
_entity_poly.pdbx_strand_id
1 'polypeptide(L)'
;MASSTVSEVLAANETYAASFTKGDLALPPARGFAVLTCMDARLIPANFAGIAEGDAHVIRNAGGRATDDAIRSLVISHKLLGTKEIFVIHHTDCGMMLFNDAIMGDLLAKSLETSTPSSLDPKTITWSDTGHGPGCCEGKFTTERTNGH
;
A
#
# COMPACT_ATOMS: atom_id res chain seq x y z
N MET A 1 -24.39 -6.79 -11.69
CA MET A 1 -24.75 -7.20 -10.31
C MET A 1 -23.86 -6.42 -9.35
N ALA A 2 -24.36 -6.08 -8.15
CA ALA A 2 -23.51 -5.45 -7.13
C ALA A 2 -22.40 -6.43 -6.68
N SER A 3 -21.21 -5.92 -6.39
CA SER A 3 -20.06 -6.72 -5.93
C SER A 3 -20.37 -7.34 -4.56
N SER A 4 -20.18 -8.66 -4.41
CA SER A 4 -20.34 -9.34 -3.12
C SER A 4 -19.39 -8.79 -2.06
N THR A 5 -18.15 -8.48 -2.46
CA THR A 5 -17.15 -7.86 -1.59
C THR A 5 -17.61 -6.52 -1.03
N VAL A 6 -18.28 -5.69 -1.85
CA VAL A 6 -18.82 -4.41 -1.36
C VAL A 6 -19.88 -4.64 -0.29
N SER A 7 -20.79 -5.59 -0.52
CA SER A 7 -21.84 -5.93 0.45
C SER A 7 -21.26 -6.47 1.77
N GLU A 8 -20.25 -7.32 1.71
CA GLU A 8 -19.55 -7.87 2.88
C GLU A 8 -18.86 -6.77 3.70
N VAL A 9 -18.15 -5.85 3.03
CA VAL A 9 -17.48 -4.73 3.69
C VAL A 9 -18.48 -3.78 4.35
N LEU A 10 -19.62 -3.49 3.70
CA LEU A 10 -20.68 -2.67 4.29
C LEU A 10 -21.26 -3.30 5.55
N ALA A 11 -21.57 -4.60 5.52
CA ALA A 11 -22.08 -5.32 6.69
C ALA A 11 -21.07 -5.37 7.87
N ALA A 12 -19.79 -5.57 7.56
CA ALA A 12 -18.73 -5.49 8.57
C ALA A 12 -18.62 -4.09 9.18
N ASN A 13 -18.73 -3.04 8.35
CA ASN A 13 -18.71 -1.65 8.81
C ASN A 13 -19.92 -1.29 9.68
N GLU A 14 -21.12 -1.77 9.36
CA GLU A 14 -22.31 -1.58 10.21
C GLU A 14 -22.07 -2.14 11.62
N THR A 15 -21.47 -3.33 11.72
CA THR A 15 -21.11 -3.94 13.00
C THR A 15 -20.05 -3.12 13.75
N TYR A 16 -19.02 -2.65 13.04
CA TYR A 16 -17.99 -1.79 13.61
C TYR A 16 -18.59 -0.48 14.14
N ALA A 17 -19.39 0.22 13.33
CA ALA A 17 -20.00 1.49 13.70
C ALA A 17 -20.94 1.37 14.90
N ALA A 18 -21.71 0.29 14.99
CA ALA A 18 -22.64 0.05 16.11
C ALA A 18 -21.93 -0.12 17.47
N SER A 19 -20.66 -0.52 17.48
CA SER A 19 -19.85 -0.73 18.70
C SER A 19 -18.76 0.31 18.90
N PHE A 20 -18.64 1.28 18.00
CA PHE A 20 -17.58 2.29 18.03
C PHE A 20 -17.81 3.33 19.13
N THR A 21 -16.86 3.43 20.06
CA THR A 21 -16.92 4.35 21.22
C THR A 21 -15.81 5.40 21.25
N LYS A 22 -15.04 5.52 20.16
CA LYS A 22 -13.78 6.29 20.12
C LYS A 22 -13.91 7.61 19.33
N GLY A 23 -15.11 8.18 19.27
CA GLY A 23 -15.41 9.39 18.49
C GLY A 23 -14.76 10.66 19.04
N ASP A 24 -14.46 10.70 20.33
CA ASP A 24 -13.88 11.87 21.01
C ASP A 24 -12.34 11.86 21.04
N LEU A 25 -11.69 10.92 20.35
CA LEU A 25 -10.23 10.88 20.27
C LEU A 25 -9.71 12.15 19.58
N ALA A 26 -8.61 12.68 20.13
CA ALA A 26 -7.98 13.87 19.59
C ALA A 26 -7.36 13.61 18.20
N LEU A 27 -7.28 14.66 17.38
CA LEU A 27 -6.68 14.59 16.05
C LEU A 27 -5.16 14.28 16.09
N PRO A 28 -4.33 14.89 16.97
CA PRO A 28 -2.92 14.56 17.06
C PRO A 28 -2.70 13.14 17.62
N PRO A 29 -1.78 12.34 17.05
CA PRO A 29 -1.50 10.99 17.55
C PRO A 29 -0.98 10.99 18.99
N ALA A 30 -1.63 10.24 19.87
CA ALA A 30 -1.36 10.24 21.31
C ALA A 30 0.07 9.82 21.66
N ARG A 31 0.65 8.88 20.89
CA ARG A 31 2.02 8.40 21.09
C ARG A 31 3.06 9.14 20.25
N GLY A 32 2.63 10.10 19.43
CA GLY A 32 3.53 11.02 18.75
C GLY A 32 4.46 10.38 17.71
N PHE A 33 4.06 9.30 17.04
CA PHE A 33 4.85 8.69 15.97
C PHE A 33 4.02 8.38 14.71
N ALA A 34 4.73 8.18 13.61
CA ALA A 34 4.16 7.73 12.34
C ALA A 34 4.85 6.44 11.86
N VAL A 35 4.09 5.59 11.16
CA VAL A 35 4.59 4.39 10.48
C VAL A 35 4.46 4.58 8.98
N LEU A 36 5.53 4.32 8.24
CA LEU A 36 5.52 4.14 6.79
C LEU A 36 5.80 2.66 6.47
N THR A 37 4.86 1.98 5.83
CA THR A 37 5.00 0.54 5.53
C THR A 37 4.33 0.12 4.22
N CYS A 38 4.51 -1.15 3.84
CA CYS A 38 3.96 -1.70 2.60
C CYS A 38 2.42 -1.85 2.67
N MET A 39 1.76 -1.79 1.52
CA MET A 39 0.33 -2.09 1.36
C MET A 39 -0.01 -3.60 1.39
N ASP A 40 0.98 -4.47 1.62
CA ASP A 40 0.81 -5.93 1.66
C ASP A 40 -0.35 -6.36 2.57
N ALA A 41 -1.24 -7.19 2.03
CA ALA A 41 -2.48 -7.62 2.71
C ALA A 41 -2.21 -8.47 3.97
N ARG A 42 -1.01 -9.07 4.10
CA ARG A 42 -0.60 -9.85 5.28
C ARG A 42 -0.17 -8.96 6.45
N LEU A 43 0.08 -7.67 6.19
CA LEU A 43 0.52 -6.71 7.19
C LEU A 43 -0.67 -5.92 7.73
N ILE A 44 -0.94 -6.11 9.03
CA ILE A 44 -1.90 -5.31 9.80
C ILE A 44 -1.11 -4.46 10.81
N PRO A 45 -0.88 -3.16 10.54
CA PRO A 45 -0.05 -2.29 11.38
C PRO A 45 -0.46 -2.21 12.84
N ALA A 46 -1.76 -2.20 13.12
CA ALA A 46 -2.28 -2.24 14.49
C ALA A 46 -1.74 -3.45 15.28
N ASN A 47 -1.68 -4.62 14.61
CA ASN A 47 -1.28 -5.87 15.25
C ASN A 47 0.22 -5.95 15.48
N PHE A 48 1.05 -5.63 14.47
CA PHE A 48 2.49 -5.82 14.59
C PHE A 48 3.20 -4.69 15.35
N ALA A 49 2.61 -3.49 15.41
CA ALA A 49 3.21 -2.34 16.10
C ALA A 49 2.52 -2.03 17.44
N GLY A 50 1.49 -2.80 17.83
CA GLY A 50 0.73 -2.59 19.06
C GLY A 50 0.11 -1.18 19.12
N ILE A 51 -0.59 -0.80 18.05
CA ILE A 51 -1.22 0.52 17.89
C ILE A 51 -2.72 0.38 18.18
N ALA A 52 -3.23 1.20 19.10
CA ALA A 52 -4.66 1.42 19.26
C ALA A 52 -5.13 2.63 18.43
N GLU A 53 -6.44 2.80 18.26
CA GLU A 53 -7.00 3.95 17.56
C GLU A 53 -6.56 5.26 18.24
N GLY A 54 -6.10 6.21 17.43
CA GLY A 54 -5.57 7.50 17.91
C GLY A 54 -4.08 7.49 18.32
N ASP A 55 -3.41 6.34 18.36
CA ASP A 55 -2.01 6.28 18.83
C ASP A 55 -1.00 6.88 17.85
N ALA A 56 -1.15 6.56 16.56
CA ALA A 56 -0.13 6.80 15.54
C ALA A 56 -0.75 7.08 14.17
N HIS A 57 -0.03 7.83 13.34
CA HIS A 57 -0.35 7.87 11.91
C HIS A 57 0.22 6.64 11.20
N VAL A 58 -0.53 6.09 10.24
CA VAL A 58 -0.11 4.93 9.45
C VAL A 58 -0.23 5.29 7.97
N ILE A 59 0.90 5.35 7.27
CA ILE A 59 1.02 5.67 5.85
C ILE A 59 1.46 4.39 5.13
N ARG A 60 0.74 4.02 4.07
CA ARG A 60 1.00 2.77 3.34
C ARG A 60 1.03 3.00 1.83
N ASN A 61 2.00 2.37 1.16
CA ASN A 61 2.08 2.30 -0.30
C ASN A 61 2.82 1.03 -0.74
N ALA A 62 2.93 0.79 -2.05
CA ALA A 62 3.67 -0.36 -2.58
C ALA A 62 5.14 -0.32 -2.12
N GLY A 63 5.55 -1.32 -1.34
CA GLY A 63 6.91 -1.45 -0.82
C GLY A 63 7.28 -0.56 0.38
N GLY A 64 6.37 0.29 0.88
CA GLY A 64 6.66 1.17 2.03
C GLY A 64 7.69 2.26 1.72
N ARG A 65 7.64 2.81 0.51
CA ARG A 65 8.63 3.73 -0.04
C ARG A 65 8.37 5.16 0.40
N ALA A 66 9.44 5.89 0.73
CA ALA A 66 9.42 7.33 0.99
C ALA A 66 9.28 8.13 -0.32
N THR A 67 8.14 7.98 -1.00
CA THR A 67 7.76 8.77 -2.17
C THR A 67 7.38 10.19 -1.77
N ASP A 68 7.22 11.08 -2.75
CA ASP A 68 6.83 12.47 -2.53
C ASP A 68 5.50 12.56 -1.76
N ASP A 69 4.55 11.65 -2.02
CA ASP A 69 3.28 11.58 -1.29
C ASP A 69 3.45 11.10 0.16
N ALA A 70 4.31 10.11 0.40
CA ALA A 70 4.64 9.67 1.75
C ALA A 70 5.36 10.77 2.52
N ILE A 71 6.33 11.45 1.91
CA ILE A 71 7.07 12.57 2.51
C ILE A 71 6.12 13.73 2.83
N ARG A 72 5.23 14.11 1.89
CA ARG A 72 4.19 15.12 2.13
C ARG A 72 3.35 14.77 3.36
N SER A 73 2.94 13.52 3.48
CA SER A 73 2.15 13.03 4.61
C SER A 73 2.94 13.04 5.93
N LEU A 74 4.21 12.63 5.91
CA LEU A 74 5.10 12.66 7.08
C LEU A 74 5.39 14.10 7.54
N VAL A 75 5.60 15.04 6.61
CA VAL A 75 5.79 16.45 6.93
C VAL A 75 4.55 17.04 7.61
N ILE A 76 3.35 16.74 7.13
CA ILE A 76 2.09 17.15 7.78
C ILE A 76 1.98 16.52 9.18
N SER A 77 2.20 15.20 9.28
CA SER A 77 2.18 14.45 10.53
C SER A 77 3.12 15.06 11.58
N HIS A 78 4.31 15.48 11.16
CA HIS A 78 5.29 16.10 12.05
C HIS A 78 4.92 17.55 12.37
N LYS A 79 4.78 18.39 11.33
CA LYS A 79 4.71 19.84 11.47
C LYS A 79 3.38 20.33 12.03
N LEU A 80 2.28 19.67 11.67
CA LEU A 80 0.92 20.11 12.03
C LEU A 80 0.31 19.25 13.14
N LEU A 81 0.74 17.99 13.27
CA LEU A 81 0.12 17.01 14.17
C LEU A 81 1.07 16.45 15.24
N GLY A 82 2.30 16.98 15.32
CA GLY A 82 3.16 16.82 16.49
C GLY A 82 3.89 15.48 16.63
N THR A 83 3.85 14.61 15.61
CA THR A 83 4.68 13.38 15.63
C THR A 83 6.17 13.71 15.63
N LYS A 84 6.98 12.95 16.36
CA LYS A 84 8.42 13.17 16.55
C LYS A 84 9.27 12.04 16.00
N GLU A 85 8.65 10.87 15.81
CA GLU A 85 9.33 9.65 15.38
C GLU A 85 8.65 9.08 14.14
N ILE A 86 9.46 8.50 13.25
CA ILE A 86 8.99 7.86 12.03
C ILE A 86 9.63 6.47 11.95
N PHE A 87 8.81 5.43 11.87
CA PHE A 87 9.26 4.05 11.67
C PHE A 87 9.01 3.63 10.23
N VAL A 88 10.07 3.27 9.51
CA VAL A 88 9.98 2.73 8.15
C VAL A 88 10.10 1.22 8.22
N ILE A 89 9.04 0.51 7.84
CA ILE A 89 8.92 -0.94 8.01
C ILE A 89 8.66 -1.58 6.65
N HIS A 90 9.69 -2.22 6.11
CA HIS A 90 9.57 -3.12 4.96
C HIS A 90 9.24 -4.55 5.43
N HIS A 91 8.99 -5.45 4.49
CA HIS A 91 8.80 -6.87 4.79
C HIS A 91 9.51 -7.76 3.78
N THR A 92 9.78 -8.99 4.20
CA THR A 92 10.27 -10.07 3.33
C THR A 92 9.19 -10.52 2.38
N ASP A 93 9.58 -11.17 1.27
CA ASP A 93 8.65 -11.68 0.26
C ASP A 93 7.72 -10.56 -0.27
N CYS A 94 8.31 -9.40 -0.55
CA CYS A 94 7.59 -8.24 -1.05
C CYS A 94 7.41 -8.31 -2.55
N GLY A 95 6.19 -8.07 -3.03
CA GLY A 95 5.89 -8.05 -4.47
C GLY A 95 6.74 -7.06 -5.27
N MET A 96 7.25 -6.00 -4.64
CA MET A 96 8.16 -5.03 -5.26
C MET A 96 9.55 -5.60 -5.61
N MET A 97 9.83 -6.85 -5.22
CA MET A 97 11.03 -7.60 -5.62
C MET A 97 10.84 -8.40 -6.91
N LEU A 98 9.60 -8.47 -7.43
CA LEU A 98 9.22 -9.38 -8.50
C LEU A 98 9.21 -8.75 -9.90
N PHE A 99 9.48 -7.45 -10.00
CA PHE A 99 9.47 -6.72 -11.28
C PHE A 99 10.28 -5.43 -11.20
N ASN A 100 10.46 -4.77 -12.35
CA ASN A 100 11.03 -3.43 -12.45
C ASN A 100 10.17 -2.51 -13.34
N ASP A 101 10.50 -1.22 -13.36
CA ASP A 101 9.78 -0.21 -14.12
C ASP A 101 9.66 -0.57 -15.62
N ALA A 102 10.68 -1.20 -16.21
CA ALA A 102 10.66 -1.62 -17.61
C ALA A 102 9.63 -2.75 -17.84
N ILE A 103 9.61 -3.76 -16.99
CA ILE A 103 8.61 -4.85 -17.03
C ILE A 103 7.19 -4.26 -16.90
N MET A 104 6.97 -3.36 -15.94
CA MET A 104 5.67 -2.73 -15.75
C MET A 104 5.23 -1.95 -17.00
N GLY A 105 6.12 -1.11 -17.53
CA GLY A 105 5.84 -0.31 -18.72
C GLY A 105 5.56 -1.17 -19.96
N ASP A 106 6.28 -2.27 -20.15
CA ASP A 106 6.07 -3.19 -21.28
C ASP A 106 4.76 -3.99 -21.13
N LEU A 107 4.39 -4.40 -19.92
CA LEU A 107 3.11 -5.06 -19.65
C LEU A 107 1.95 -4.11 -19.95
N LEU A 108 1.98 -2.89 -19.38
CA LEU A 108 0.94 -1.88 -19.60
C LEU A 108 0.80 -1.50 -21.07
N ALA A 109 1.91 -1.42 -21.82
CA ALA A 109 1.87 -1.13 -23.25
C ALA A 109 1.17 -2.21 -24.07
N LYS A 110 1.14 -3.46 -23.59
CA LYS A 110 0.56 -4.60 -24.30
C LYS A 110 -0.93 -4.78 -23.99
N SER A 111 -1.32 -4.81 -22.72
CA SER A 111 -2.71 -4.88 -22.28
C SER A 111 -2.89 -4.29 -20.88
N LEU A 112 -4.14 -3.93 -20.55
CA LEU A 112 -4.53 -3.41 -19.24
C LEU A 112 -5.15 -4.48 -18.33
N GLU A 113 -5.21 -5.73 -18.81
CA GLU A 113 -5.67 -6.86 -18.01
C GLU A 113 -4.59 -7.30 -17.02
N THR A 114 -5.01 -7.98 -15.95
CA THR A 114 -4.09 -8.46 -14.92
C THR A 114 -3.08 -9.45 -15.50
N SER A 115 -1.79 -9.13 -15.42
CA SER A 115 -0.71 -10.00 -15.85
C SER A 115 -0.53 -11.20 -14.91
N THR A 116 -0.01 -12.30 -15.47
CA THR A 116 0.20 -13.56 -14.77
C THR A 116 1.69 -13.85 -14.61
N PRO A 117 2.18 -14.05 -13.37
CA PRO A 117 3.56 -14.45 -13.12
C PRO A 117 3.75 -15.96 -13.36
N SER A 118 4.92 -16.37 -13.81
CA SER A 118 5.30 -17.80 -13.95
C SER A 118 5.68 -18.45 -12.62
N SER A 119 6.20 -17.67 -11.68
CA SER A 119 6.53 -18.07 -10.31
C SER A 119 6.46 -16.86 -9.38
N LEU A 120 6.53 -17.08 -8.06
CA LEU A 120 6.69 -16.01 -7.06
C LEU A 120 8.12 -16.00 -6.49
N ASP A 121 9.08 -16.54 -7.23
CA ASP A 121 10.51 -16.48 -6.87
C ASP A 121 11.19 -15.36 -7.68
N PRO A 122 11.73 -14.32 -7.03
CA PRO A 122 12.41 -13.21 -7.69
C PRO A 122 13.51 -13.61 -8.69
N LYS A 123 14.11 -14.81 -8.52
CA LYS A 123 15.18 -15.28 -9.40
C LYS A 123 14.70 -15.96 -10.68
N THR A 124 13.47 -16.46 -10.68
CA THR A 124 12.93 -17.26 -11.78
C THR A 124 11.71 -16.63 -12.42
N ILE A 125 11.19 -15.55 -11.83
CA ILE A 125 9.95 -14.95 -12.28
C ILE A 125 10.05 -14.38 -13.69
N THR A 126 9.00 -14.65 -14.46
CA THR A 126 8.69 -13.98 -15.72
C THR A 126 7.21 -13.59 -15.70
N TRP A 127 6.89 -12.46 -16.31
CA TRP A 127 5.51 -11.98 -16.41
C TRP A 127 4.97 -12.24 -17.81
N SER A 128 3.74 -12.72 -17.89
CA SER A 128 3.02 -12.90 -19.14
C SER A 128 1.69 -12.19 -19.11
N ASP A 129 1.33 -11.61 -20.25
CA ASP A 129 0.08 -10.89 -20.43
C ASP A 129 -0.85 -11.75 -21.29
N THR A 130 -2.03 -12.04 -20.74
CA THR A 130 -3.08 -12.86 -21.34
C THR A 130 -4.20 -12.01 -21.96
N GLY A 131 -4.15 -10.69 -21.78
CA GLY A 131 -5.16 -9.78 -22.27
C GLY A 131 -5.09 -9.54 -23.78
N HIS A 132 -6.25 -9.23 -24.35
CA HIS A 132 -6.36 -8.76 -25.73
C HIS A 132 -6.28 -7.24 -25.67
N GLY A 133 -5.28 -6.64 -26.34
CA GLY A 133 -5.08 -5.19 -26.32
C GLY A 133 -6.27 -4.36 -26.83
N PRO A 134 -6.16 -3.02 -26.86
CA PRO A 134 -4.92 -2.26 -26.72
C PRO A 134 -4.51 -2.01 -25.26
N GLY A 135 -3.19 -1.96 -25.03
CA GLY A 135 -2.59 -1.39 -23.81
C GLY A 135 -2.39 0.14 -23.91
N CYS A 136 -1.53 0.67 -23.04
CA CYS A 136 -1.23 2.10 -22.87
C CYS A 136 0.30 2.31 -22.80
N CYS A 137 0.86 3.03 -23.78
CA CYS A 137 2.31 3.25 -23.84
C CYS A 137 2.81 4.26 -22.79
N GLU A 138 1.90 5.06 -22.22
CA GLU A 138 2.16 5.97 -21.13
C GLU A 138 2.59 5.25 -19.85
N GLY A 139 2.33 3.94 -19.74
CA GLY A 139 2.87 3.09 -18.68
C GLY A 139 4.40 3.15 -18.57
N LYS A 140 5.12 3.51 -19.64
CA LYS A 140 6.58 3.69 -19.62
C LYS A 140 7.04 4.91 -18.81
N PHE A 141 6.12 5.79 -18.43
CA PHE A 141 6.40 6.95 -17.58
C PHE A 141 5.96 6.74 -16.13
N THR A 142 5.41 5.56 -15.78
CA THR A 142 5.17 5.23 -14.38
C THR A 142 6.47 4.77 -13.74
N THR A 143 6.89 5.46 -12.68
CA THR A 143 8.04 5.07 -11.88
C THR A 143 7.54 4.35 -10.64
N GLU A 144 7.75 3.04 -10.59
CA GLU A 144 7.34 2.20 -9.47
C GLU A 144 8.39 2.21 -8.35
N ARG A 145 9.59 2.77 -8.63
CA ARG A 145 10.73 2.85 -7.72
C ARG A 145 11.03 1.49 -7.08
N THR A 146 10.95 0.41 -7.88
CA THR A 146 11.30 -0.93 -7.42
C THR A 146 12.78 -0.99 -7.03
N ASN A 147 13.18 -2.04 -6.30
CA ASN A 147 14.60 -2.25 -6.06
C ASN A 147 15.22 -2.70 -7.37
N GLY A 148 16.04 -1.83 -7.98
CA GLY A 148 16.76 -2.13 -9.21
C GLY A 148 17.53 -3.43 -9.07
N HIS A 149 17.21 -4.39 -9.93
CA HIS A 149 18.06 -5.52 -10.29
C HIS A 149 18.50 -5.31 -11.73
#